data_AF-A0A2E3V2Q9-F1
#
_entry.id   AF-A0A2E3V2Q9-F1
#
_cell.length_a   1.000
_cell.length_b   1.000
_cell.length_c   1.000
_cell.angle_alpha   90.00
_cell.angle_beta   90.00
_cell.angle_gamma   90.00
#
_symmetry.space_group_name_H-M   'P 1'
#
loop_
_entity.id
_entity.type
_entity.pdbx_description
1 polymer ?
#
loop_
_entity_poly.entity_id
_entity_poly.type
_entity_poly.pdbx_seq_one_letter_code
_entity_poly.pdbx_strand_id
1 'polypeptide(L)'
;MGIIYCLKPSRIFMNGKYITTIVVTLLLLLNIFVYSFFQESDENLQQKSIVFNSYNYEIYYESTGLLSDEQLHNQLYEIIRNHTVVSYNSVWEHLREVDEDPMNNANVILFYMQRSQSENDTCGDGNECTGQSWNREHVWPKSHGNFGTSMTKVAGTDLHSLRPVDNTVNSARSNKDFGNATNPHWECTECDSSADFWEPSDMTKGDAARSVFYMDVRYNGFGNEPDLTLVNGTTETSSEYGFLGDLCTLYDWHFTDPVSTFEINRNNEIYTIQGNRNPFVDNESFVREIWGDICEPQPVEDDSDLDNDGIVDSIDLCPEEDSTGYDGNYDGCLDDTDSDGVTDNVDIFPNNSSEWIDTDSDGVGDNSDVFPNNSSEWIDTDSDGVGDNSDMFPLDSSETLDSDLDGVGDNSDVFPNFPYEWIDSDSDGVGDNSDVFPNNSLEWIDTDSDGVGDNSDAFPLDPLESIDSDSDGVGDNSDSFPFDTKRYEVENSDNVTLLSVFVIILITFVIFRSKL
;
A
#
# COMPACT_ATOMS: atom_id res chain seq x y z
N MET A 1 -61.68 -78.27 -35.60
CA MET A 1 -62.01 -79.03 -34.37
C MET A 1 -61.38 -78.25 -33.22
N GLY A 2 -62.06 -77.23 -32.70
CA GLY A 2 -62.66 -77.27 -31.36
C GLY A 2 -61.54 -77.32 -30.30
N ILE A 3 -61.32 -76.32 -29.44
CA ILE A 3 -62.26 -75.87 -28.41
C ILE A 3 -61.70 -74.58 -27.78
N ILE A 4 -62.56 -73.57 -27.60
CA ILE A 4 -62.36 -72.42 -26.72
C ILE A 4 -62.83 -72.82 -25.31
N TYR A 5 -61.99 -72.66 -24.29
CA TYR A 5 -62.43 -72.61 -22.90
C TYR A 5 -62.02 -71.29 -22.25
N CYS A 6 -63.05 -70.61 -21.78
CA CYS A 6 -63.06 -69.40 -20.98
C CYS A 6 -62.78 -69.79 -19.51
N LEU A 7 -61.84 -69.12 -18.84
CA LEU A 7 -61.71 -69.18 -17.37
C LEU A 7 -61.79 -67.77 -16.79
N LYS A 8 -62.77 -67.59 -15.89
CA LYS A 8 -63.09 -66.38 -15.12
C LYS A 8 -61.91 -65.96 -14.22
N PRO A 9 -61.74 -64.66 -13.93
CA PRO A 9 -60.83 -64.25 -12.87
C PRO A 9 -61.49 -64.46 -11.50
N SER A 10 -60.87 -65.32 -10.68
CA SER A 10 -61.16 -65.46 -9.26
C SER A 10 -60.62 -64.23 -8.53
N ARG A 11 -61.49 -63.41 -7.95
CA ARG A 11 -61.08 -62.34 -7.02
C ARG A 11 -60.49 -62.97 -5.76
N ILE A 12 -59.17 -62.89 -5.62
CA ILE A 12 -58.49 -63.19 -4.36
C ILE A 12 -58.57 -61.94 -3.50
N PHE A 13 -59.39 -61.97 -2.45
CA PHE A 13 -59.30 -61.01 -1.35
C PHE A 13 -58.04 -61.33 -0.54
N MET A 14 -56.98 -60.55 -0.70
CA MET A 14 -55.86 -60.55 0.24
C MET A 14 -55.99 -59.37 1.20
N ASN A 15 -55.93 -59.67 2.50
CA ASN A 15 -56.01 -58.70 3.60
C ASN A 15 -54.88 -57.65 3.49
N GLY A 16 -55.23 -56.37 3.67
CA GLY A 16 -54.33 -55.22 3.48
C GLY A 16 -53.02 -55.22 4.29
N LYS A 17 -52.89 -56.03 5.35
CA LYS A 17 -51.63 -56.19 6.08
C LYS A 17 -50.58 -57.02 5.34
N TYR A 18 -50.98 -57.97 4.48
CA TYR A 18 -50.03 -58.82 3.75
C TYR A 18 -49.46 -58.13 2.51
N ILE A 19 -50.22 -57.22 1.89
CA ILE A 19 -49.78 -56.46 0.72
C ILE A 19 -48.65 -55.49 1.10
N THR A 20 -48.73 -54.83 2.25
CA THR A 20 -47.68 -53.91 2.72
C THR A 20 -46.38 -54.65 3.02
N THR A 21 -46.45 -55.83 3.66
CA THR A 21 -45.25 -56.62 3.96
C THR A 21 -44.59 -57.14 2.68
N ILE A 22 -45.36 -57.61 1.70
CA ILE A 22 -44.83 -58.11 0.42
C ILE A 22 -44.21 -56.97 -0.40
N VAL A 23 -44.84 -55.79 -0.45
CA VAL A 23 -44.29 -54.64 -1.19
C VAL A 23 -43.00 -54.12 -0.54
N VAL A 24 -42.93 -54.08 0.80
CA VAL A 24 -41.70 -53.67 1.51
C VAL A 24 -40.58 -54.70 1.35
N THR A 25 -40.88 -56.01 1.35
CA THR A 25 -39.87 -57.04 1.07
C THR A 25 -39.42 -57.02 -0.38
N LEU A 26 -40.32 -56.76 -1.35
CA LEU A 26 -39.93 -56.63 -2.75
C LEU A 26 -39.05 -55.39 -2.99
N LEU A 27 -39.33 -54.26 -2.34
CA LEU A 27 -38.51 -53.04 -2.44
C LEU A 27 -37.14 -53.20 -1.77
N LEU A 28 -37.05 -53.92 -0.65
CA LEU A 28 -35.77 -54.27 -0.02
C LEU A 28 -34.96 -55.24 -0.89
N LEU A 29 -35.60 -56.24 -1.49
CA LEU A 29 -34.95 -57.17 -2.40
C LEU A 29 -34.51 -56.48 -3.70
N LEU A 30 -35.27 -55.51 -4.21
CA LEU A 30 -34.87 -54.69 -5.36
C LEU A 30 -33.65 -53.82 -5.05
N ASN A 31 -33.61 -53.21 -3.85
CA ASN A 31 -32.45 -52.41 -3.42
C ASN A 31 -31.20 -53.26 -3.23
N ILE A 32 -31.33 -54.46 -2.66
CA ILE A 32 -30.20 -55.40 -2.52
C ILE A 32 -29.73 -55.88 -3.90
N PHE A 33 -30.65 -56.18 -4.83
CA PHE A 33 -30.28 -56.63 -6.19
C PHE A 33 -29.62 -55.52 -7.01
N VAL A 34 -30.08 -54.26 -6.88
CA VAL A 34 -29.42 -53.10 -7.50
C VAL A 34 -28.05 -52.86 -6.87
N TYR A 35 -27.91 -52.96 -5.54
CA TYR A 35 -26.61 -52.83 -4.87
C TYR A 35 -25.63 -53.93 -5.31
N SER A 36 -26.07 -55.19 -5.41
CA SER A 36 -25.23 -56.30 -5.90
C SER A 36 -24.87 -56.16 -7.38
N PHE A 37 -25.77 -55.64 -8.22
CA PHE A 37 -25.51 -55.42 -9.65
C PHE A 37 -24.55 -54.25 -9.90
N PHE A 38 -24.54 -53.22 -9.04
CA PHE A 38 -23.54 -52.14 -9.06
C PHE A 38 -22.20 -52.57 -8.46
N GLN A 39 -22.19 -53.50 -7.49
CA GLN A 39 -20.96 -54.01 -6.90
C GLN A 39 -20.19 -54.97 -7.84
N GLU A 40 -20.91 -55.71 -8.68
CA GLU A 40 -20.31 -56.66 -9.63
C GLU A 40 -19.75 -55.97 -10.90
N SER A 41 -20.18 -54.73 -11.21
CA SER A 41 -19.58 -53.90 -12.27
C SER A 41 -18.31 -53.15 -11.85
N ASP A 42 -18.08 -52.94 -10.55
CA ASP A 42 -16.87 -52.27 -10.03
C ASP A 42 -15.74 -53.25 -9.69
N GLU A 43 -16.03 -54.51 -9.33
CA GLU A 43 -14.99 -55.48 -8.95
C GLU A 43 -14.29 -56.17 -10.15
N ASN A 44 -14.85 -56.10 -11.37
CA ASN A 44 -14.22 -56.69 -12.58
C ASN A 44 -13.42 -55.70 -13.44
N LEU A 45 -13.24 -54.46 -13.00
CA LEU A 45 -12.36 -53.47 -13.65
C LEU A 45 -11.07 -53.15 -12.87
N GLN A 46 -10.82 -53.84 -11.75
CA GLN A 46 -9.60 -53.68 -10.94
C GLN A 46 -8.66 -54.89 -10.92
N GLN A 47 -8.64 -55.72 -11.97
CA GLN A 47 -7.59 -56.75 -12.09
C GLN A 47 -7.09 -57.02 -13.51
N LYS A 48 -6.75 -55.95 -14.22
CA LYS A 48 -5.53 -55.94 -15.02
C LYS A 48 -4.64 -54.87 -14.41
N SER A 49 -3.78 -55.28 -13.48
CA SER A 49 -2.70 -54.46 -12.95
C SER A 49 -1.74 -54.13 -14.11
N ILE A 50 -2.08 -53.10 -14.87
CA ILE A 50 -1.08 -52.29 -15.55
C ILE A 50 -0.32 -51.64 -14.40
N VAL A 51 0.96 -51.96 -14.28
CA VAL A 51 1.87 -51.15 -13.48
C VAL A 51 1.92 -49.79 -14.17
N PHE A 52 0.97 -48.91 -13.86
CA PHE A 52 1.16 -47.49 -14.08
C PHE A 52 2.19 -47.08 -13.04
N ASN A 53 3.44 -47.04 -13.48
CA ASN A 53 4.39 -46.13 -12.88
C ASN A 53 3.77 -44.75 -13.13
N SER A 54 3.00 -44.21 -12.17
CA SER A 54 2.35 -42.92 -12.35
C SER A 54 3.48 -41.91 -12.45
N TYR A 55 3.83 -41.53 -13.67
CA TYR A 55 4.76 -40.45 -13.92
C TYR A 55 4.24 -39.22 -13.18
N ASN A 56 4.95 -38.82 -12.13
CA ASN A 56 4.54 -37.67 -11.35
C ASN A 56 5.10 -36.43 -12.02
N TYR A 57 4.26 -35.82 -12.85
CA TYR A 57 4.51 -34.58 -13.56
C TYR A 57 5.10 -33.50 -12.63
N GLU A 58 4.57 -33.36 -11.40
CA GLU A 58 5.03 -32.36 -10.43
C GLU A 58 6.47 -32.60 -9.96
N ILE A 59 6.93 -33.85 -9.91
CA ILE A 59 8.31 -34.18 -9.51
C ILE A 59 9.28 -33.97 -10.68
N TYR A 60 8.87 -34.31 -11.90
CA TYR A 60 9.77 -34.23 -13.05
C TYR A 60 10.11 -32.78 -13.43
N TYR A 61 9.16 -31.85 -13.25
CA TYR A 61 9.33 -30.42 -13.51
C TYR A 61 9.42 -29.57 -12.23
N GLU A 62 9.68 -30.16 -11.06
CA GLU A 62 9.70 -29.44 -9.77
C GLU A 62 10.64 -28.21 -9.79
N SER A 63 11.77 -28.31 -10.49
CA SER A 63 12.76 -27.23 -10.56
C SER A 63 12.36 -26.06 -11.46
N THR A 64 11.23 -26.10 -12.15
CA THR A 64 10.76 -25.01 -13.03
C THR A 64 9.87 -23.98 -12.31
N GLY A 65 9.60 -24.16 -11.01
CA GLY A 65 8.68 -23.29 -10.27
C GLY A 65 9.12 -21.82 -10.27
N LEU A 66 8.21 -20.93 -10.69
CA LEU A 66 8.39 -19.46 -10.75
C LEU A 66 9.45 -18.95 -11.75
N LEU A 67 9.89 -19.77 -12.71
CA LEU A 67 10.81 -19.34 -13.76
C LEU A 67 10.04 -18.91 -15.01
N SER A 68 10.55 -17.90 -15.71
CA SER A 68 10.11 -17.44 -17.04
C SER A 68 11.30 -17.26 -17.99
N ASP A 69 11.01 -17.00 -19.26
CA ASP A 69 11.94 -16.56 -20.29
C ASP A 69 13.17 -17.49 -20.42
N GLU A 70 14.36 -16.88 -20.53
CA GLU A 70 15.64 -17.58 -20.61
C GLU A 70 15.90 -18.48 -19.38
N GLN A 71 15.37 -18.14 -18.21
CA GLN A 71 15.57 -18.97 -17.01
C GLN A 71 14.80 -20.28 -17.12
N LEU A 72 13.54 -20.22 -17.54
CA LEU A 72 12.71 -21.39 -17.76
C LEU A 72 13.25 -22.23 -18.92
N HIS A 73 13.65 -21.59 -20.03
CA HIS A 73 14.27 -22.26 -21.18
C HIS A 73 15.48 -23.10 -20.75
N ASN A 74 16.45 -22.48 -20.07
CA ASN A 74 17.65 -23.17 -19.59
C ASN A 74 17.34 -24.26 -18.56
N GLN A 75 16.35 -24.06 -17.69
CA GLN A 75 15.98 -25.05 -16.70
C GLN A 75 15.31 -26.28 -17.34
N LEU A 76 14.48 -26.08 -18.37
CA LEU A 76 13.92 -27.18 -19.15
C LEU A 76 15.01 -27.93 -19.93
N TYR A 77 15.98 -27.21 -20.51
CA TYR A 77 17.17 -27.84 -21.10
C TYR A 77 17.87 -28.76 -20.10
N GLU A 78 18.15 -28.30 -18.89
CA GLU A 78 18.82 -29.12 -17.86
C GLU A 78 18.05 -30.39 -17.50
N ILE A 79 16.72 -30.35 -17.53
CA ILE A 79 15.84 -31.51 -17.30
C ILE A 79 15.92 -32.51 -18.46
N ILE A 80 15.85 -32.03 -19.71
CA ILE A 80 15.66 -32.90 -20.89
C ILE A 80 16.94 -33.22 -21.67
N ARG A 81 18.07 -32.56 -21.37
CA ARG A 81 19.34 -32.69 -22.12
C ARG A 81 19.91 -34.11 -22.16
N ASN A 82 19.59 -34.94 -21.17
CA ASN A 82 20.07 -36.32 -21.15
C ASN A 82 19.00 -37.24 -21.70
N HIS A 83 19.34 -37.96 -22.78
CA HIS A 83 18.48 -38.99 -23.35
C HIS A 83 19.29 -40.17 -23.89
N THR A 84 18.64 -41.32 -23.98
CA THR A 84 19.20 -42.52 -24.60
C THR A 84 19.20 -42.35 -26.12
N VAL A 85 20.39 -42.41 -26.72
CA VAL A 85 20.55 -42.31 -28.18
C VAL A 85 20.25 -43.67 -28.81
N VAL A 86 19.24 -43.73 -29.66
CA VAL A 86 18.93 -44.92 -30.46
C VAL A 86 19.69 -44.91 -31.79
N SER A 87 19.93 -46.08 -32.37
CA SER A 87 20.58 -46.14 -33.69
C SER A 87 19.63 -45.69 -34.79
N TYR A 88 20.14 -45.06 -35.84
CA TYR A 88 19.28 -44.67 -36.97
C TYR A 88 18.57 -45.85 -37.63
N ASN A 89 19.14 -47.05 -37.61
CA ASN A 89 18.46 -48.24 -38.14
C ASN A 89 17.29 -48.66 -37.25
N SER A 90 17.43 -48.60 -35.93
CA SER A 90 16.36 -48.95 -34.99
C SER A 90 15.23 -47.93 -34.95
N VAL A 91 15.41 -46.72 -35.49
CA VAL A 91 14.33 -45.71 -35.56
C VAL A 91 13.08 -46.26 -36.26
N TRP A 92 13.21 -47.13 -37.25
CA TRP A 92 12.05 -47.74 -37.92
C TRP A 92 11.17 -48.49 -36.93
N GLU A 93 11.76 -49.33 -36.08
CA GLU A 93 11.04 -50.08 -35.05
C GLU A 93 10.34 -49.15 -34.07
N HIS A 94 11.05 -48.13 -33.57
CA HIS A 94 10.47 -47.20 -32.61
C HIS A 94 9.36 -46.33 -33.21
N LEU A 95 9.44 -45.93 -34.48
CA LEU A 95 8.34 -45.20 -35.12
C LEU A 95 7.11 -46.06 -35.38
N ARG A 96 7.27 -47.39 -35.51
CA ARG A 96 6.10 -48.29 -35.55
C ARG A 96 5.40 -48.36 -34.20
N GLU A 97 6.16 -48.26 -33.12
CA GLU A 97 5.65 -48.23 -31.75
C GLU A 97 4.99 -46.87 -31.44
N VAL A 98 5.77 -45.78 -31.48
CA VAL A 98 5.31 -44.47 -30.97
C VAL A 98 4.31 -43.73 -31.86
N ASP A 99 4.13 -44.18 -33.10
CA ASP A 99 3.15 -43.64 -34.03
C ASP A 99 2.16 -44.74 -34.51
N GLU A 100 1.99 -45.83 -33.74
CA GLU A 100 1.02 -46.93 -34.01
C GLU A 100 -0.41 -46.37 -34.18
N ASP A 101 -1.14 -46.84 -35.18
CA ASP A 101 -2.56 -46.52 -35.34
C ASP A 101 -3.39 -47.20 -34.23
N PRO A 102 -4.05 -46.43 -33.34
CA PRO A 102 -4.82 -47.00 -32.24
C PRO A 102 -5.96 -47.91 -32.69
N MET A 103 -6.43 -47.76 -33.94
CA MET A 103 -7.52 -48.56 -34.52
C MET A 103 -6.99 -49.75 -35.35
N ASN A 104 -5.69 -49.79 -35.64
CA ASN A 104 -5.07 -50.85 -36.42
C ASN A 104 -3.56 -50.97 -36.12
N ASN A 105 -3.18 -51.85 -35.20
CA ASN A 105 -1.79 -52.08 -34.78
C ASN A 105 -0.85 -52.64 -35.86
N ALA A 106 -1.32 -52.93 -37.07
CA ALA A 106 -0.46 -53.26 -38.21
C ALA A 106 -0.06 -52.01 -39.02
N ASN A 107 -0.51 -50.83 -38.59
CA ASN A 107 -0.35 -49.56 -39.28
C ASN A 107 0.23 -48.49 -38.35
N VAL A 108 0.82 -47.47 -38.96
CA VAL A 108 1.21 -46.20 -38.34
C VAL A 108 0.33 -45.07 -38.85
N ILE A 109 0.17 -44.01 -38.06
CA ILE A 109 -0.45 -42.75 -38.50
C ILE A 109 0.60 -41.85 -39.12
N LEU A 110 0.45 -41.53 -40.41
CA LEU A 110 1.38 -40.64 -41.12
C LEU A 110 1.15 -39.19 -40.71
N PHE A 111 2.21 -38.50 -40.27
CA PHE A 111 2.13 -37.23 -39.57
C PHE A 111 1.43 -36.10 -40.33
N TYR A 112 1.85 -35.76 -41.56
CA TYR A 112 1.18 -34.66 -42.28
C TYR A 112 -0.16 -35.06 -42.89
N MET A 113 -0.33 -36.33 -43.29
CA MET A 113 -1.53 -36.78 -44.00
C MET A 113 -2.62 -37.34 -43.09
N GLN A 114 -2.29 -37.62 -41.84
CA GLN A 114 -3.13 -38.31 -40.86
C GLN A 114 -3.75 -39.60 -41.40
N ARG A 115 -3.02 -40.25 -42.32
CA ARG A 115 -3.43 -41.48 -43.01
C ARG A 115 -2.87 -42.69 -42.26
N SER A 116 -3.73 -43.65 -41.95
CA SER A 116 -3.32 -44.96 -41.49
C SER A 116 -2.62 -45.73 -42.62
N GLN A 117 -1.34 -46.08 -42.42
CA GLN A 117 -0.49 -46.73 -43.42
C GLN A 117 0.15 -47.99 -42.83
N SER A 118 0.26 -49.06 -43.63
CA SER A 118 0.98 -50.27 -43.23
C SER A 118 2.36 -49.94 -42.67
N GLU A 119 2.66 -50.47 -41.48
CA GLU A 119 3.96 -50.29 -40.80
C GLU A 119 5.15 -50.83 -41.62
N ASN A 120 4.85 -51.70 -42.59
CA ASN A 120 5.82 -52.37 -43.45
C ASN A 120 5.99 -51.68 -44.82
N ASP A 121 5.15 -50.70 -45.17
CA ASP A 121 5.23 -49.98 -46.46
C ASP A 121 6.18 -48.79 -46.38
N THR A 122 7.46 -49.07 -46.12
CA THR A 122 8.50 -48.06 -45.90
C THR A 122 9.28 -47.73 -47.18
N CYS A 123 9.65 -46.47 -47.37
CA CYS A 123 10.71 -46.05 -48.30
C CYS A 123 12.06 -46.16 -47.59
N GLY A 124 12.65 -47.36 -47.64
CA GLY A 124 13.80 -47.74 -46.83
C GLY A 124 13.48 -48.96 -45.96
N ASP A 125 14.33 -49.25 -44.97
CA ASP A 125 14.23 -50.46 -44.13
C ASP A 125 14.27 -51.79 -44.92
N GLY A 126 15.00 -51.79 -46.04
CA GLY A 126 15.07 -52.95 -46.95
C GLY A 126 13.97 -52.98 -48.03
N ASN A 127 13.05 -52.01 -48.03
CA ASN A 127 12.00 -51.87 -49.03
C ASN A 127 12.33 -50.81 -50.10
N GLU A 128 11.76 -50.97 -51.29
CA GLU A 128 11.85 -49.97 -52.37
C GLU A 128 10.88 -48.82 -52.13
N CYS A 129 11.32 -47.58 -52.42
CA CYS A 129 10.47 -46.41 -52.30
C CYS A 129 9.40 -46.41 -53.39
N THR A 130 8.13 -46.34 -52.97
CA THR A 130 6.98 -46.18 -53.86
C THR A 130 6.42 -44.76 -53.73
N GLY A 131 5.43 -44.43 -54.57
CA GLY A 131 4.72 -43.16 -54.47
C GLY A 131 3.75 -43.06 -53.28
N GLN A 132 3.65 -44.09 -52.42
CA GLN A 132 2.76 -44.10 -51.25
C GLN A 132 3.41 -44.70 -49.99
N SER A 133 4.62 -45.25 -50.11
CA SER A 133 5.40 -45.71 -48.97
C SER A 133 5.75 -44.55 -48.05
N TRP A 134 5.93 -44.80 -46.76
CA TRP A 134 6.29 -43.77 -45.80
C TRP A 134 7.79 -43.75 -45.47
N ASN A 135 8.32 -42.61 -45.10
CA ASN A 135 9.71 -42.42 -44.69
C ASN A 135 9.78 -41.63 -43.37
N ARG A 136 10.98 -41.52 -42.82
CA ARG A 136 11.29 -40.76 -41.62
C ARG A 136 11.44 -39.29 -41.97
N GLU A 137 10.51 -38.48 -41.48
CA GLU A 137 10.59 -37.04 -41.51
C GLU A 137 11.38 -36.54 -40.30
N HIS A 138 12.31 -35.62 -40.55
CA HIS A 138 12.98 -34.83 -39.53
C HIS A 138 12.21 -33.52 -39.43
N VAL A 139 11.31 -33.41 -38.43
CA VAL A 139 10.43 -32.24 -38.25
C VAL A 139 11.27 -30.96 -38.19
N TRP A 140 12.37 -30.94 -37.44
CA TRP A 140 13.47 -30.01 -37.71
C TRP A 140 14.34 -30.51 -38.88
N PRO A 141 14.39 -29.85 -40.05
CA PRO A 141 15.19 -30.32 -41.18
C PRO A 141 16.67 -30.40 -40.82
N LYS A 142 17.32 -31.55 -41.10
CA LYS A 142 18.76 -31.73 -40.89
C LYS A 142 19.62 -30.64 -41.54
N SER A 143 19.19 -30.10 -42.69
CA SER A 143 19.89 -29.06 -43.41
C SER A 143 19.79 -27.68 -42.74
N HIS A 144 18.74 -27.44 -41.95
CA HIS A 144 18.63 -26.24 -41.12
C HIS A 144 19.46 -26.36 -39.85
N GLY A 145 19.54 -27.55 -39.24
CA GLY A 145 20.26 -27.75 -37.97
C GLY A 145 21.71 -28.25 -38.08
N ASN A 146 22.27 -28.41 -39.29
CA ASN A 146 23.61 -28.98 -39.56
C ASN A 146 23.92 -30.31 -38.80
N PHE A 147 22.90 -31.11 -38.51
CA PHE A 147 23.05 -32.39 -37.82
C PHE A 147 22.86 -33.58 -38.77
N GLY A 148 23.17 -34.78 -38.28
CA GLY A 148 23.13 -36.01 -39.05
C GLY A 148 22.71 -37.18 -38.18
N THR A 149 22.72 -38.38 -38.74
CA THR A 149 22.07 -39.57 -38.14
C THR A 149 23.07 -40.59 -37.59
N SER A 150 24.33 -40.19 -37.40
CA SER A 150 25.34 -41.02 -36.73
C SER A 150 25.00 -41.15 -35.25
N MET A 151 25.35 -42.25 -34.59
CA MET A 151 25.22 -42.37 -33.13
C MET A 151 26.03 -41.33 -32.34
N THR A 152 27.00 -40.67 -32.99
CA THR A 152 27.76 -39.55 -32.42
C THR A 152 27.07 -38.20 -32.61
N LYS A 153 25.92 -38.17 -33.29
CA LYS A 153 25.09 -36.99 -33.54
C LYS A 153 23.69 -37.26 -32.99
N VAL A 154 23.42 -36.73 -31.80
CA VAL A 154 22.26 -37.05 -30.96
C VAL A 154 20.91 -36.62 -31.54
N ALA A 155 20.87 -35.50 -32.28
CA ALA A 155 19.64 -34.90 -32.81
C ALA A 155 19.00 -35.66 -33.98
N GLY A 156 19.79 -36.35 -34.80
CA GLY A 156 19.26 -37.01 -36.01
C GLY A 156 18.49 -38.30 -35.75
N THR A 157 18.45 -38.76 -34.50
CA THR A 157 17.78 -39.99 -34.05
C THR A 157 16.78 -39.72 -32.92
N ASP A 158 16.50 -38.46 -32.61
CA ASP A 158 15.55 -38.09 -31.56
C ASP A 158 14.10 -38.28 -32.04
N LEU A 159 13.38 -39.18 -31.37
CA LEU A 159 12.00 -39.56 -31.68
C LEU A 159 11.01 -38.41 -31.41
N HIS A 160 11.35 -37.43 -30.57
CA HIS A 160 10.49 -36.26 -30.38
C HIS A 160 10.41 -35.38 -31.63
N SER A 161 11.37 -35.46 -32.56
CA SER A 161 11.39 -34.72 -33.83
C SER A 161 11.48 -35.61 -35.07
N LEU A 162 11.26 -36.92 -34.93
CA LEU A 162 11.17 -37.88 -36.02
C LEU A 162 9.75 -38.38 -36.16
N ARG A 163 9.15 -38.32 -37.36
CA ARG A 163 7.77 -38.78 -37.61
C ARG A 163 7.68 -39.64 -38.88
N PRO A 164 6.75 -40.61 -38.97
CA PRO A 164 6.46 -41.29 -40.23
C PRO A 164 5.65 -40.37 -41.14
N VAL A 165 6.11 -40.13 -42.36
CA VAL A 165 5.44 -39.26 -43.34
C VAL A 165 5.43 -39.94 -44.70
N ASP A 166 4.36 -39.73 -45.47
CA ASP A 166 4.30 -40.18 -46.87
C ASP A 166 5.54 -39.68 -47.64
N ASN A 167 6.20 -40.56 -48.37
CA ASN A 167 7.47 -40.26 -49.02
C ASN A 167 7.41 -39.07 -50.00
N THR A 168 6.32 -38.91 -50.74
CA THR A 168 6.19 -37.80 -51.71
C THR A 168 5.86 -36.49 -50.99
N VAL A 169 5.03 -36.53 -49.95
CA VAL A 169 4.74 -35.37 -49.10
C VAL A 169 5.98 -34.91 -48.33
N ASN A 170 6.77 -35.85 -47.80
CA ASN A 170 8.05 -35.57 -47.16
C ASN A 170 9.02 -34.89 -48.15
N SER A 171 9.06 -35.37 -49.39
CA SER A 171 9.87 -34.75 -50.45
C SER A 171 9.38 -33.35 -50.81
N ALA A 172 8.05 -33.10 -50.78
CA ALA A 172 7.45 -31.80 -51.07
C ALA A 172 7.64 -30.78 -49.95
N ARG A 173 7.63 -31.23 -48.69
CA ARG A 173 8.02 -30.45 -47.51
C ARG A 173 9.47 -29.99 -47.63
N SER A 174 10.36 -30.88 -48.08
CA SER A 174 11.77 -30.57 -48.31
C SER A 174 12.44 -30.05 -47.02
N ASN A 175 13.08 -28.88 -47.06
CA ASN A 175 13.66 -28.21 -45.90
C ASN A 175 12.95 -26.90 -45.56
N LYS A 176 11.70 -26.73 -46.00
CA LYS A 176 10.94 -25.51 -45.76
C LYS A 176 10.74 -25.26 -44.27
N ASP A 177 10.72 -23.98 -43.91
CA ASP A 177 10.26 -23.51 -42.62
C ASP A 177 8.79 -23.89 -42.42
N PHE A 178 8.36 -23.92 -41.16
CA PHE A 178 6.95 -24.00 -40.85
C PHE A 178 6.37 -22.59 -40.81
N GLY A 179 5.23 -22.39 -41.46
CA GLY A 179 4.54 -21.10 -41.44
C GLY A 179 3.30 -21.14 -42.31
N ASN A 180 2.53 -20.05 -42.30
CA ASN A 180 1.32 -19.96 -43.11
C ASN A 180 1.69 -19.92 -44.60
N ALA A 181 1.22 -20.91 -45.35
CA ALA A 181 1.44 -21.06 -46.77
C ALA A 181 0.20 -20.61 -47.56
N THR A 182 0.29 -20.64 -48.89
CA THR A 182 -0.73 -20.00 -49.76
C THR A 182 -1.31 -20.92 -50.81
N ASN A 183 -0.74 -22.10 -51.04
CA ASN A 183 -1.20 -23.01 -52.09
C ASN A 183 -1.44 -24.41 -51.54
N PRO A 184 -2.67 -24.96 -51.70
CA PRO A 184 -2.96 -26.33 -51.32
C PRO A 184 -2.05 -27.35 -51.98
N HIS A 185 -1.49 -28.23 -51.17
CA HIS A 185 -0.73 -29.36 -51.65
C HIS A 185 -1.68 -30.46 -52.14
N TRP A 186 -1.61 -30.79 -53.43
CA TRP A 186 -2.58 -31.68 -54.08
C TRP A 186 -2.69 -33.10 -53.49
N GLU A 187 -1.65 -33.57 -52.79
CA GLU A 187 -1.59 -34.92 -52.22
C GLU A 187 -1.84 -34.96 -50.71
N CYS A 188 -1.56 -33.87 -49.98
CA CYS A 188 -1.80 -33.82 -48.55
C CYS A 188 -3.10 -33.06 -48.29
N THR A 189 -4.05 -33.69 -47.60
CA THR A 189 -5.31 -33.03 -47.26
C THR A 189 -5.05 -31.92 -46.25
N GLU A 190 -5.51 -30.71 -46.55
CA GLU A 190 -5.38 -29.52 -45.67
C GLU A 190 -3.94 -29.08 -45.40
N CYS A 191 -2.94 -29.64 -46.08
CA CYS A 191 -1.61 -29.04 -46.11
C CYS A 191 -1.54 -27.97 -47.21
N ASP A 192 -0.93 -26.83 -46.89
CA ASP A 192 -0.55 -25.81 -47.85
C ASP A 192 0.97 -25.74 -47.98
N SER A 193 1.46 -25.27 -49.13
CA SER A 193 2.88 -25.06 -49.37
C SER A 193 3.17 -23.82 -50.20
N SER A 194 4.27 -23.15 -49.88
CA SER A 194 4.82 -22.03 -50.64
C SER A 194 6.29 -22.30 -51.00
N ALA A 195 7.02 -21.27 -51.44
CA ALA A 195 8.45 -21.40 -51.73
C ALA A 195 9.23 -21.75 -50.45
N ASP A 196 8.95 -21.03 -49.37
CA ASP A 196 9.73 -21.09 -48.14
C ASP A 196 9.00 -21.79 -46.99
N PHE A 197 7.67 -21.89 -47.05
CA PHE A 197 6.85 -22.44 -45.97
C PHE A 197 6.13 -23.75 -46.33
N TRP A 198 6.05 -24.61 -45.33
CA TRP A 198 5.14 -25.74 -45.25
C TRP A 198 4.13 -25.51 -44.13
N GLU A 199 2.84 -25.58 -44.47
CA GLU A 199 1.74 -25.50 -43.52
C GLU A 199 1.07 -26.87 -43.45
N PRO A 200 1.19 -27.60 -42.32
CA PRO A 200 0.48 -28.87 -42.14
C PRO A 200 -1.01 -28.62 -41.85
N SER A 201 -1.81 -29.70 -41.84
CA SER A 201 -3.24 -29.59 -41.50
C SER A 201 -3.47 -29.00 -40.12
N ASP A 202 -4.62 -28.36 -39.92
CA ASP A 202 -4.98 -27.69 -38.65
C ASP A 202 -4.88 -28.62 -37.43
N MET A 203 -5.09 -29.92 -37.61
CA MET A 203 -5.02 -30.95 -36.55
C MET A 203 -3.59 -31.46 -36.24
N THR A 204 -2.57 -30.88 -36.85
CA THR A 204 -1.15 -31.27 -36.72
C THR A 204 -0.21 -30.08 -36.56
N LYS A 205 -0.77 -28.86 -36.52
CA LYS A 205 -0.01 -27.61 -36.41
C LYS A 205 0.66 -27.51 -35.05
N GLY A 206 -0.07 -27.86 -33.99
CA GLY A 206 0.42 -27.90 -32.62
C GLY A 206 1.47 -28.98 -32.41
N ASP A 207 1.26 -30.19 -32.95
CA ASP A 207 2.26 -31.27 -32.92
C ASP A 207 3.59 -30.84 -33.54
N ALA A 208 3.54 -30.17 -34.70
CA ALA A 208 4.72 -29.67 -35.40
C ALA A 208 5.43 -28.60 -34.57
N ALA A 209 4.66 -27.64 -34.02
CA ALA A 209 5.15 -26.59 -33.14
C ALA A 209 5.86 -27.16 -31.90
N ARG A 210 5.20 -28.04 -31.15
CA ARG A 210 5.78 -28.67 -29.95
C ARG A 210 7.00 -29.52 -30.25
N SER A 211 7.07 -30.16 -31.42
CA SER A 211 8.25 -30.91 -31.85
C SER A 211 9.45 -29.99 -32.08
N VAL A 212 9.26 -28.80 -32.67
CA VAL A 212 10.35 -27.85 -32.91
C VAL A 212 10.72 -27.02 -31.68
N PHE A 213 9.75 -26.66 -30.82
CA PHE A 213 10.04 -26.06 -29.51
C PHE A 213 10.92 -26.97 -28.66
N TYR A 214 10.63 -28.27 -28.65
CA TYR A 214 11.47 -29.25 -27.98
C TYR A 214 12.90 -29.25 -28.54
N MET A 215 13.07 -29.19 -29.86
CA MET A 215 14.40 -29.23 -30.48
C MET A 215 15.23 -28.00 -30.16
N ASP A 216 14.60 -26.81 -30.13
CA ASP A 216 15.20 -25.55 -29.69
C ASP A 216 15.73 -25.66 -28.25
N VAL A 217 14.87 -26.06 -27.30
CA VAL A 217 15.27 -26.20 -25.89
C VAL A 217 16.28 -27.31 -25.69
N ARG A 218 16.10 -28.47 -26.35
CA ARG A 218 16.95 -29.64 -26.13
C ARG A 218 18.36 -29.39 -26.64
N TYR A 219 18.54 -28.77 -27.79
CA TYR A 219 19.82 -28.70 -28.50
C TYR A 219 20.39 -27.28 -28.55
N ASN A 220 21.05 -26.86 -27.47
CA ASN A 220 21.62 -25.51 -27.29
C ASN A 220 23.12 -25.40 -27.61
N GLY A 221 23.67 -26.32 -28.40
CA GLY A 221 25.09 -26.30 -28.78
C GLY A 221 26.07 -26.80 -27.72
N PHE A 222 25.62 -27.36 -26.59
CA PHE A 222 26.52 -27.90 -25.58
C PHE A 222 27.40 -29.05 -26.12
N GLY A 223 28.72 -28.92 -25.95
CA GLY A 223 29.68 -29.94 -26.38
C GLY A 223 29.81 -30.03 -27.91
N ASN A 224 29.32 -31.12 -28.49
CA ASN A 224 29.31 -31.35 -29.95
C ASN A 224 27.89 -31.52 -30.50
N GLU A 225 26.88 -31.17 -29.70
CA GLU A 225 25.48 -31.16 -30.11
C GLU A 225 25.21 -29.97 -31.03
N PRO A 226 24.19 -30.03 -31.90
CA PRO A 226 23.82 -28.85 -32.69
C PRO A 226 23.31 -27.73 -31.77
N ASP A 227 23.45 -26.50 -32.26
CA ASP A 227 22.90 -25.29 -31.66
C ASP A 227 21.70 -24.87 -32.48
N LEU A 228 20.52 -25.24 -32.01
CA LEU A 228 19.24 -25.04 -32.67
C LEU A 228 18.51 -23.88 -32.04
N THR A 229 18.02 -22.95 -32.85
CA THR A 229 17.30 -21.78 -32.36
C THR A 229 16.13 -21.45 -33.26
N LEU A 230 14.94 -21.34 -32.67
CA LEU A 230 13.77 -20.80 -33.33
C LEU A 230 13.89 -19.29 -33.45
N VAL A 231 13.61 -18.78 -34.64
CA VAL A 231 13.66 -17.35 -34.94
C VAL A 231 12.35 -16.91 -35.58
N ASN A 232 12.01 -15.63 -35.40
CA ASN A 232 10.85 -15.05 -36.06
C ASN A 232 11.19 -14.67 -37.51
N GLY A 233 10.39 -15.13 -38.46
CA GLY A 233 10.60 -14.96 -39.91
C GLY A 233 11.29 -16.14 -40.61
N THR A 234 11.43 -16.03 -41.93
CA THR A 234 11.98 -17.08 -42.80
C THR A 234 13.50 -17.23 -42.66
N THR A 235 13.99 -18.46 -42.77
CA THR A 235 15.37 -18.87 -42.61
C THR A 235 15.90 -19.62 -43.84
N GLU A 236 17.22 -19.82 -43.88
CA GLU A 236 17.91 -20.58 -44.92
C GLU A 236 18.88 -21.59 -44.29
N THR A 237 19.25 -22.63 -45.05
CA THR A 237 20.22 -23.63 -44.58
C THR A 237 21.58 -23.00 -44.30
N SER A 238 22.17 -23.30 -43.15
CA SER A 238 23.49 -22.82 -42.77
C SER A 238 24.36 -23.94 -42.20
N SER A 239 25.68 -23.84 -42.45
CA SER A 239 26.67 -24.69 -41.78
C SER A 239 27.14 -24.12 -40.44
N GLU A 240 26.75 -22.89 -40.13
CA GLU A 240 27.18 -22.14 -38.95
C GLU A 240 26.08 -22.02 -37.90
N TYR A 241 24.83 -21.81 -38.34
CA TYR A 241 23.69 -21.57 -37.47
C TYR A 241 22.61 -22.62 -37.68
N GLY A 242 22.00 -23.08 -36.60
CA GLY A 242 20.89 -24.03 -36.63
C GLY A 242 19.55 -23.33 -36.54
N PHE A 243 19.18 -22.45 -37.47
CA PHE A 243 17.95 -21.67 -37.36
C PHE A 243 16.75 -22.30 -38.09
N LEU A 244 15.57 -22.16 -37.49
CA LEU A 244 14.29 -22.52 -38.09
C LEU A 244 13.26 -21.45 -37.76
N GLY A 245 12.43 -21.11 -38.73
CA GLY A 245 11.30 -20.20 -38.56
C GLY A 245 9.98 -20.89 -38.92
N ASP A 246 8.85 -20.22 -38.73
CA ASP A 246 8.62 -18.89 -38.15
C ASP A 246 8.11 -19.01 -36.70
N LEU A 247 8.90 -18.53 -35.73
CA LEU A 247 8.63 -18.70 -34.29
C LEU A 247 7.21 -18.28 -33.88
N CYS A 248 6.76 -17.09 -34.28
CA CYS A 248 5.46 -16.61 -33.80
C CYS A 248 4.27 -17.27 -34.49
N THR A 249 4.45 -17.74 -35.73
CA THR A 249 3.46 -18.62 -36.36
C THR A 249 3.35 -19.97 -35.62
N LEU A 250 4.49 -20.55 -35.23
CA LEU A 250 4.51 -21.80 -34.44
C LEU A 250 3.91 -21.61 -33.04
N TYR A 251 4.15 -20.45 -32.43
CA TYR A 251 3.53 -20.04 -31.17
C TYR A 251 2.00 -20.02 -31.28
N ASP A 252 1.45 -19.35 -32.29
CA ASP A 252 0.00 -19.32 -32.54
C ASP A 252 -0.57 -20.72 -32.79
N TRP A 253 0.15 -21.54 -33.55
CA TRP A 253 -0.24 -22.93 -33.85
C TRP A 253 -0.34 -23.79 -32.59
N HIS A 254 0.58 -23.63 -31.64
CA HIS A 254 0.55 -24.38 -30.38
C HIS A 254 -0.71 -24.12 -29.55
N PHE A 255 -1.20 -22.88 -29.51
CA PHE A 255 -2.42 -22.54 -28.77
C PHE A 255 -3.71 -22.78 -29.56
N THR A 256 -3.65 -22.81 -30.89
CA THR A 256 -4.81 -23.08 -31.74
C THR A 256 -5.06 -24.57 -31.97
N ASP A 257 -4.03 -25.41 -31.84
CA ASP A 257 -4.10 -26.88 -31.90
C ASP A 257 -3.58 -27.50 -30.58
N PRO A 258 -4.47 -27.66 -29.58
CA PRO A 258 -4.12 -28.18 -28.25
C PRO A 258 -3.59 -29.61 -28.28
N VAL A 259 -2.88 -30.01 -27.22
CA VAL A 259 -2.27 -31.33 -27.11
C VAL A 259 -3.32 -32.44 -27.19
N SER A 260 -3.12 -33.36 -28.14
CA SER A 260 -4.02 -34.49 -28.35
C SER A 260 -3.66 -35.71 -27.46
N THR A 261 -4.62 -36.63 -27.27
CA THR A 261 -4.34 -37.91 -26.59
C THR A 261 -3.28 -38.75 -27.32
N PHE A 262 -3.22 -38.64 -28.64
CA PHE A 262 -2.20 -39.31 -29.44
C PHE A 262 -0.80 -38.80 -29.10
N GLU A 263 -0.62 -37.48 -29.01
CA GLU A 263 0.65 -36.86 -28.61
C GLU A 263 1.07 -37.22 -27.18
N ILE A 264 0.11 -37.24 -26.23
CA ILE A 264 0.40 -37.64 -24.84
C ILE A 264 0.92 -39.09 -24.81
N ASN A 265 0.26 -40.00 -25.53
CA ASN A 265 0.68 -41.40 -25.60
C ASN A 265 2.06 -41.53 -26.24
N ARG A 266 2.29 -40.84 -27.35
CA ARG A 266 3.58 -40.77 -28.03
C ARG A 266 4.69 -40.25 -27.10
N ASN A 267 4.44 -39.18 -26.34
CA ASN A 267 5.39 -38.63 -25.37
C ASN A 267 5.64 -39.59 -24.19
N ASN A 268 4.64 -40.38 -23.77
CA ASN A 268 4.81 -41.46 -22.77
C ASN A 268 5.73 -42.56 -23.30
N GLU A 269 5.50 -43.04 -24.53
CA GLU A 269 6.27 -44.14 -25.11
C GLU A 269 7.71 -43.73 -25.42
N ILE A 270 7.92 -42.53 -25.98
CA ILE A 270 9.27 -42.00 -26.21
C ILE A 270 10.03 -41.87 -24.88
N TYR A 271 9.36 -41.47 -23.79
CA TYR A 271 10.01 -41.43 -22.49
C TYR A 271 10.51 -42.81 -22.04
N THR A 272 9.79 -43.90 -22.35
CA THR A 272 10.26 -45.25 -22.02
C THR A 272 11.49 -45.69 -22.82
N ILE A 273 11.67 -45.13 -24.02
CA ILE A 273 12.76 -45.45 -24.95
C ILE A 273 13.98 -44.55 -24.72
N GLN A 274 13.75 -43.24 -24.69
CA GLN A 274 14.79 -42.20 -24.64
C GLN A 274 15.02 -41.64 -23.23
N GLY A 275 14.09 -41.80 -22.29
CA GLY A 275 14.28 -41.35 -20.90
C GLY A 275 14.09 -39.85 -20.68
N ASN A 276 13.74 -39.09 -21.72
CA ASN A 276 13.37 -37.67 -21.62
C ASN A 276 12.03 -37.39 -22.30
N ARG A 277 11.40 -36.28 -21.94
CA ARG A 277 10.05 -35.92 -22.39
C ARG A 277 10.06 -34.63 -23.18
N ASN A 278 9.05 -34.43 -24.01
CA ASN A 278 8.76 -33.13 -24.61
C ASN A 278 7.96 -32.28 -23.59
N PRO A 279 8.57 -31.23 -22.98
CA PRO A 279 7.89 -30.43 -21.97
C PRO A 279 6.65 -29.71 -22.50
N PHE A 280 6.61 -29.40 -23.79
CA PHE A 280 5.54 -28.64 -24.42
C PHE A 280 4.30 -29.50 -24.72
N VAL A 281 4.46 -30.83 -24.73
CA VAL A 281 3.33 -31.78 -24.71
C VAL A 281 2.80 -31.97 -23.29
N ASP A 282 3.70 -32.00 -22.29
CA ASP A 282 3.31 -32.21 -20.90
C ASP A 282 2.74 -30.94 -20.24
N ASN A 283 3.15 -29.75 -20.70
CA ASN A 283 2.60 -28.47 -20.24
C ASN A 283 2.68 -27.39 -21.32
N GLU A 284 1.49 -27.01 -21.82
CA GLU A 284 1.33 -26.00 -22.84
C GLU A 284 1.72 -24.58 -22.37
N SER A 285 1.69 -24.29 -21.06
CA SER A 285 2.01 -22.96 -20.54
C SER A 285 3.47 -22.59 -20.76
N PHE A 286 4.39 -23.57 -20.82
CA PHE A 286 5.81 -23.30 -21.00
C PHE A 286 6.12 -22.56 -22.31
N VAL A 287 5.31 -22.73 -23.36
CA VAL A 287 5.50 -21.96 -24.60
C VAL A 287 5.23 -20.47 -24.36
N ARG A 288 4.17 -20.14 -23.60
CA ARG A 288 3.83 -18.77 -23.24
C ARG A 288 4.91 -18.15 -22.36
N GLU A 289 5.35 -18.87 -21.35
CA GLU A 289 6.33 -18.36 -20.39
C GLU A 289 7.73 -18.16 -21.00
N ILE A 290 8.06 -18.81 -22.12
CA ILE A 290 9.38 -18.67 -22.79
C ILE A 290 9.34 -17.66 -23.95
N TRP A 291 8.29 -17.69 -24.78
CA TRP A 291 8.22 -16.91 -26.02
C TRP A 291 7.05 -15.91 -26.07
N GLY A 292 6.23 -15.82 -25.03
CA GLY A 292 5.07 -14.94 -24.95
C GLY A 292 5.43 -13.48 -25.19
N ASP A 293 6.47 -12.96 -24.53
CA ASP A 293 6.89 -11.56 -24.70
C ASP A 293 7.38 -11.22 -26.12
N ILE A 294 7.85 -12.23 -26.86
CA ILE A 294 8.33 -12.06 -28.25
C ILE A 294 7.15 -12.06 -29.23
N CYS A 295 6.16 -12.93 -29.02
CA CYS A 295 5.10 -13.22 -29.99
C CYS A 295 3.73 -12.61 -29.65
N GLU A 296 3.46 -12.38 -28.37
CA GLU A 296 2.37 -11.57 -27.84
C GLU A 296 2.97 -10.35 -27.13
N PRO A 297 3.70 -9.45 -27.83
CA PRO A 297 4.18 -8.24 -27.19
C PRO A 297 2.98 -7.54 -26.61
N GLN A 298 2.95 -7.42 -25.28
CA GLN A 298 1.90 -6.68 -24.59
C GLN A 298 1.83 -5.29 -25.23
N PRO A 299 0.63 -4.68 -25.34
CA PRO A 299 0.58 -3.27 -25.69
C PRO A 299 1.57 -2.57 -24.77
N VAL A 300 2.51 -1.84 -25.38
CA VAL A 300 3.44 -0.99 -24.62
C VAL A 300 2.53 -0.07 -23.82
N GLU A 301 2.38 -0.34 -22.52
CA GLU A 301 1.81 0.62 -21.59
C GLU A 301 2.63 1.89 -21.82
N ASP A 302 1.95 2.99 -22.11
CA ASP A 302 2.58 4.29 -22.23
C ASP A 302 3.16 4.59 -20.84
N ASP A 303 4.44 4.26 -20.65
CA ASP A 303 5.24 4.56 -19.45
C ASP A 303 5.59 6.07 -19.42
N SER A 304 4.66 6.88 -19.94
CA SER A 304 4.73 8.31 -19.76
C SER A 304 4.32 8.59 -18.32
N ASP A 305 5.26 9.18 -17.61
CA ASP A 305 5.13 9.73 -16.28
C ASP A 305 5.59 11.18 -16.44
N LEU A 306 4.62 12.07 -16.64
CA LEU A 306 4.83 13.42 -17.14
C LEU A 306 5.50 14.32 -16.09
N ASP A 307 5.18 14.14 -14.81
CA ASP A 307 5.79 14.87 -13.69
C ASP A 307 6.93 14.11 -12.99
N ASN A 308 7.12 12.82 -13.29
CA ASN A 308 8.17 11.93 -12.76
C ASN A 308 8.01 11.61 -11.28
N ASP A 309 6.77 11.52 -10.78
CA ASP A 309 6.48 11.18 -9.40
C ASP A 309 6.48 9.66 -9.12
N GLY A 310 6.55 8.85 -10.19
CA GLY A 310 6.57 7.39 -10.14
C GLY A 310 5.20 6.73 -10.30
N ILE A 311 4.14 7.49 -10.53
CA ILE A 311 2.81 7.04 -10.95
C ILE A 311 2.69 7.34 -12.46
N VAL A 312 2.35 6.32 -13.25
CA VAL A 312 2.25 6.50 -14.71
C VAL A 312 0.98 7.27 -15.07
N ASP A 313 1.03 8.13 -16.10
CA ASP A 313 -0.07 9.02 -16.53
C ASP A 313 -1.41 8.28 -16.75
N SER A 314 -1.36 6.99 -17.07
CA SER A 314 -2.53 6.16 -17.32
C SER A 314 -3.34 5.79 -16.07
N ILE A 315 -2.71 5.85 -14.89
CA ILE A 315 -3.33 5.58 -13.59
C ILE A 315 -3.27 6.78 -12.63
N ASP A 316 -2.53 7.82 -13.01
CA ASP A 316 -2.38 9.08 -12.27
C ASP A 316 -3.63 9.98 -12.41
N LEU A 317 -4.20 10.39 -11.27
CA LEU A 317 -5.32 11.34 -11.22
C LEU A 317 -4.88 12.80 -11.42
N CYS A 318 -3.62 13.12 -11.15
CA CYS A 318 -3.00 14.43 -11.30
C CYS A 318 -1.69 14.38 -12.12
N PRO A 319 -1.70 14.00 -13.42
CA PRO A 319 -0.49 13.75 -14.23
C PRO A 319 0.46 14.93 -14.49
N GLU A 320 0.20 16.10 -13.93
CA GLU A 320 1.07 17.28 -14.05
C GLU A 320 1.59 17.75 -12.67
N GLU A 321 1.35 16.98 -11.61
CA GLU A 321 1.63 17.31 -10.22
C GLU A 321 2.53 16.25 -9.56
N ASP A 322 3.79 16.61 -9.30
CA ASP A 322 4.72 15.73 -8.59
C ASP A 322 4.26 15.45 -7.15
N SER A 323 3.67 14.28 -6.92
CA SER A 323 3.14 13.85 -5.63
C SER A 323 4.20 13.19 -4.72
N THR A 324 5.47 13.16 -5.13
CA THR A 324 6.55 12.44 -4.44
C THR A 324 6.65 12.81 -2.96
N GLY A 325 6.33 11.85 -2.10
CA GLY A 325 6.54 11.94 -0.65
C GLY A 325 5.34 12.47 0.16
N TYR A 326 4.24 12.87 -0.50
CA TYR A 326 3.02 13.34 0.17
C TYR A 326 1.74 12.83 -0.53
N ASP A 327 1.81 11.61 -1.03
CA ASP A 327 0.66 10.83 -1.48
C ASP A 327 0.58 9.54 -0.66
N GLY A 328 -0.30 9.53 0.33
CA GLY A 328 -0.55 8.39 1.20
C GLY A 328 -1.47 7.35 0.57
N ASN A 329 -2.16 7.70 -0.52
CA ASN A 329 -3.22 6.91 -1.11
C ASN A 329 -2.82 6.30 -2.49
N TYR A 330 -1.71 6.78 -3.05
CA TYR A 330 -1.07 6.36 -4.31
C TYR A 330 -1.94 6.61 -5.55
N ASP A 331 -2.67 7.72 -5.58
CA ASP A 331 -3.48 8.15 -6.73
C ASP A 331 -2.79 9.19 -7.62
N GLY A 332 -1.57 9.61 -7.28
CA GLY A 332 -0.78 10.57 -8.05
C GLY A 332 -1.11 12.03 -7.74
N CYS A 333 -1.96 12.31 -6.76
CA CYS A 333 -2.25 13.68 -6.30
C CYS A 333 -1.61 13.94 -4.94
N LEU A 334 -1.28 15.21 -4.65
CA LEU A 334 -0.91 15.62 -3.30
C LEU A 334 -2.13 15.51 -2.36
N ASP A 335 -1.95 14.87 -1.21
CA ASP A 335 -3.02 14.74 -0.21
C ASP A 335 -3.42 16.11 0.39
N ASP A 336 -4.72 16.32 0.58
CA ASP A 336 -5.35 17.43 1.33
C ASP A 336 -6.32 16.79 2.34
N THR A 337 -5.80 16.52 3.54
CA THR A 337 -6.45 15.66 4.53
C THR A 337 -7.75 16.26 5.07
N ASP A 338 -7.86 17.58 5.19
CA ASP A 338 -9.04 18.25 5.73
C ASP A 338 -9.89 19.00 4.69
N SER A 339 -9.44 19.01 3.43
CA SER A 339 -10.15 19.50 2.26
C SER A 339 -10.41 21.01 2.29
N ASP A 340 -9.47 21.80 2.81
CA ASP A 340 -9.54 23.27 2.79
C ASP A 340 -8.92 23.92 1.54
N GLY A 341 -8.23 23.12 0.72
CA GLY A 341 -7.59 23.53 -0.52
C GLY A 341 -6.11 23.88 -0.39
N VAL A 342 -5.50 23.65 0.78
CA VAL A 342 -4.05 23.69 0.99
C VAL A 342 -3.56 22.25 1.20
N THR A 343 -2.60 21.80 0.39
CA THR A 343 -2.12 20.42 0.43
C THR A 343 -1.24 20.17 1.66
N ASP A 344 -1.29 18.95 2.21
CA ASP A 344 -0.62 18.53 3.45
C ASP A 344 0.89 18.80 3.48
N ASN A 345 1.53 18.87 2.31
CA ASN A 345 2.97 19.14 2.17
C ASN A 345 3.36 20.60 2.48
N VAL A 346 2.40 21.53 2.41
CA VAL A 346 2.59 22.96 2.68
C VAL A 346 1.65 23.50 3.76
N ASP A 347 0.67 22.70 4.18
CA ASP A 347 -0.22 23.01 5.29
C ASP A 347 0.47 22.75 6.66
N ILE A 348 0.51 23.78 7.51
CA ILE A 348 1.05 23.67 8.88
C ILE A 348 0.06 22.97 9.82
N PHE A 349 -1.24 22.97 9.49
CA PHE A 349 -2.30 22.32 10.24
C PHE A 349 -3.15 21.34 9.39
N PRO A 350 -2.58 20.22 8.88
CA PRO A 350 -3.22 19.28 7.93
C PRO A 350 -4.52 18.58 8.38
N ASN A 351 -5.04 18.88 9.56
CA ASN A 351 -6.26 18.28 10.10
C ASN A 351 -7.26 19.34 10.58
N ASN A 352 -7.00 20.62 10.29
CA ASN A 352 -7.82 21.75 10.68
C ASN A 352 -8.10 22.67 9.49
N SER A 353 -9.17 22.36 8.76
CA SER A 353 -9.64 23.09 7.56
C SER A 353 -9.94 24.60 7.72
N SER A 354 -9.70 25.17 8.89
CA SER A 354 -9.84 26.59 9.17
C SER A 354 -8.48 27.29 9.36
N GLU A 355 -7.36 26.57 9.33
CA GLU A 355 -6.01 27.09 9.57
C GLU A 355 -5.03 26.40 8.63
N TRP A 356 -4.15 27.16 7.97
CA TRP A 356 -3.17 26.59 7.03
C TRP A 356 -1.76 27.21 7.12
N ILE A 357 -1.65 28.42 7.67
CA ILE A 357 -0.40 29.15 7.88
C ILE A 357 -0.31 29.58 9.35
N ASP A 358 0.92 29.58 9.88
CA ASP A 358 1.32 30.11 11.17
C ASP A 358 2.58 30.96 10.93
N THR A 359 2.40 32.26 10.78
CA THR A 359 3.41 33.19 10.27
C THR A 359 4.55 33.41 11.27
N ASP A 360 4.28 33.40 12.58
CA ASP A 360 5.28 33.62 13.62
C ASP A 360 5.69 32.37 14.41
N SER A 361 5.07 31.23 14.08
CA SER A 361 5.38 29.90 14.58
C SER A 361 5.11 29.71 16.07
N ASP A 362 4.03 30.31 16.59
CA ASP A 362 3.61 30.16 17.98
C ASP A 362 2.66 28.97 18.23
N GLY A 363 2.17 28.35 17.15
CA GLY A 363 1.28 27.19 17.15
C GLY A 363 -0.22 27.53 17.05
N VAL A 364 -0.59 28.80 16.92
CA VAL A 364 -1.93 29.26 16.57
C VAL A 364 -1.92 29.68 15.10
N GLY A 365 -2.89 29.21 14.33
CA GLY A 365 -2.95 29.58 12.90
C GLY A 365 -3.40 31.03 12.70
N ASP A 366 -2.89 31.65 11.63
CA ASP A 366 -3.10 33.06 11.29
C ASP A 366 -4.58 33.48 11.21
N ASN A 367 -5.52 32.56 10.96
CA ASN A 367 -6.94 32.92 10.87
C ASN A 367 -7.60 33.08 12.26
N SER A 368 -7.09 32.37 13.28
CA SER A 368 -7.53 32.48 14.67
C SER A 368 -6.65 33.40 15.50
N ASP A 369 -5.41 33.63 15.08
CA ASP A 369 -4.47 34.50 15.76
C ASP A 369 -4.81 35.99 15.52
N VAL A 370 -5.04 36.72 16.62
CA VAL A 370 -5.29 38.16 16.57
C VAL A 370 -4.00 38.96 16.27
N PHE A 371 -2.83 38.40 16.57
CA PHE A 371 -1.51 39.00 16.35
C PHE A 371 -0.56 38.07 15.57
N PRO A 372 -0.86 37.75 14.29
CA PRO A 372 -0.16 36.73 13.47
C PRO A 372 1.30 37.03 13.09
N ASN A 373 1.93 38.01 13.73
CA ASN A 373 3.35 38.33 13.54
C ASN A 373 4.08 38.51 14.87
N ASN A 374 3.44 38.17 15.99
CA ASN A 374 3.98 38.28 17.34
C ASN A 374 3.75 36.98 18.11
N SER A 375 4.73 36.08 18.06
CA SER A 375 4.65 34.74 18.66
C SER A 375 4.57 34.68 20.19
N SER A 376 4.38 35.82 20.85
CA SER A 376 4.10 35.92 22.29
C SER A 376 2.66 36.33 22.59
N GLU A 377 1.83 36.64 21.59
CA GLU A 377 0.45 37.09 21.76
C GLU A 377 -0.43 36.46 20.68
N TRP A 378 -1.56 35.85 21.07
CA TRP A 378 -2.47 35.21 20.10
C TRP A 378 -3.96 35.54 20.33
N ILE A 379 -4.31 36.03 21.52
CA ILE A 379 -5.67 36.41 21.93
C ILE A 379 -5.63 37.82 22.51
N ASP A 380 -6.71 38.56 22.23
CA ASP A 380 -7.05 39.85 22.82
C ASP A 380 -8.53 39.76 23.27
N THR A 381 -8.73 39.43 24.55
CA THR A 381 -10.04 39.04 25.06
C THR A 381 -11.03 40.21 25.14
N ASP A 382 -10.55 41.42 25.41
CA ASP A 382 -11.40 42.62 25.51
C ASP A 382 -11.29 43.60 24.33
N SER A 383 -10.42 43.27 23.36
CA SER A 383 -10.26 43.96 22.07
C SER A 383 -9.72 45.39 22.18
N ASP A 384 -8.82 45.64 23.12
CA ASP A 384 -8.19 46.95 23.31
C ASP A 384 -6.88 47.15 22.52
N GLY A 385 -6.36 46.07 21.94
CA GLY A 385 -5.17 46.04 21.09
C GLY A 385 -3.88 45.63 21.81
N VAL A 386 -3.93 45.29 23.10
CA VAL A 386 -2.83 44.62 23.82
C VAL A 386 -3.22 43.15 24.01
N GLY A 387 -2.32 42.23 23.67
CA GLY A 387 -2.61 40.80 23.82
C GLY A 387 -2.63 40.38 25.29
N ASP A 388 -3.45 39.37 25.61
CA ASP A 388 -3.70 38.88 26.97
C ASP A 388 -2.42 38.52 27.76
N ASN A 389 -1.30 38.17 27.11
CA ASN A 389 -0.06 37.82 27.81
C ASN A 389 0.73 39.07 28.26
N SER A 390 0.57 40.20 27.56
CA SER A 390 1.18 41.48 27.91
C SER A 390 0.25 42.40 28.67
N ASP A 391 -1.06 42.14 28.62
CA ASP A 391 -2.08 42.92 29.30
C ASP A 391 -2.21 42.52 30.78
N MET A 392 -2.05 43.50 31.68
CA MET A 392 -2.26 43.30 33.12
C MET A 392 -3.75 43.18 33.49
N PHE A 393 -4.66 43.64 32.64
CA PHE A 393 -6.11 43.57 32.81
C PHE A 393 -6.85 43.03 31.57
N PRO A 394 -6.67 41.75 31.17
CA PRO A 394 -7.20 41.16 29.92
C PRO A 394 -8.73 41.13 29.72
N LEU A 395 -9.50 41.69 30.65
CA LEU A 395 -10.97 41.72 30.61
C LEU A 395 -11.51 43.16 30.72
N ASP A 396 -10.64 44.16 30.82
CA ASP A 396 -10.98 45.57 30.95
C ASP A 396 -10.25 46.41 29.89
N SER A 397 -10.91 46.57 28.74
CA SER A 397 -10.41 47.34 27.59
C SER A 397 -10.04 48.81 27.85
N SER A 398 -10.19 49.29 29.08
CA SER A 398 -9.79 50.63 29.50
C SER A 398 -8.49 50.67 30.31
N GLU A 399 -7.90 49.52 30.65
CA GLU A 399 -6.69 49.40 31.46
C GLU A 399 -5.75 48.36 30.85
N THR A 400 -4.46 48.68 30.68
CA THR A 400 -3.46 47.74 30.11
C THR A 400 -2.21 47.57 30.96
N LEU A 401 -1.95 48.55 31.83
CA LEU A 401 -0.72 48.64 32.61
C LEU A 401 -1.08 48.83 34.09
N ASP A 402 -0.25 48.23 34.93
CA ASP A 402 -0.22 48.41 36.38
C ASP A 402 1.25 48.67 36.75
N SER A 403 1.63 49.94 36.75
CA SER A 403 3.03 50.37 36.82
C SER A 403 3.68 50.08 38.17
N ASP A 404 2.88 49.97 39.25
CA ASP A 404 3.38 49.73 40.60
C ASP A 404 2.92 48.42 41.25
N LEU A 405 2.05 47.68 40.57
CA LEU A 405 1.57 46.35 40.91
C LEU A 405 0.68 46.30 42.15
N ASP A 406 -0.13 47.33 42.37
CA ASP A 406 -1.11 47.38 43.46
C ASP A 406 -2.48 46.76 43.09
N GLY A 407 -2.71 46.50 41.80
CA GLY A 407 -3.93 45.91 41.25
C GLY A 407 -4.97 46.91 40.76
N VAL A 408 -4.68 48.21 40.76
CA VAL A 408 -5.46 49.26 40.10
C VAL A 408 -4.73 49.68 38.81
N GLY A 409 -5.45 49.72 37.68
CA GLY A 409 -4.83 50.08 36.41
C GLY A 409 -4.42 51.54 36.34
N ASP A 410 -3.34 51.83 35.61
CA ASP A 410 -2.71 53.15 35.50
C ASP A 410 -3.69 54.27 35.06
N ASN A 411 -4.76 53.97 34.31
CA ASN A 411 -5.73 54.99 33.89
C ASN A 411 -6.74 55.34 34.99
N SER A 412 -7.01 54.41 35.91
CA SER A 412 -7.90 54.58 37.06
C SER A 412 -7.17 54.97 38.33
N ASP A 413 -5.88 54.69 38.42
CA ASP A 413 -5.02 55.02 39.55
C ASP A 413 -4.61 56.51 39.52
N VAL A 414 -4.91 57.22 40.60
CA VAL A 414 -4.48 58.63 40.77
C VAL A 414 -2.98 58.74 41.04
N PHE A 415 -2.35 57.69 41.58
CA PHE A 415 -0.93 57.61 41.89
C PHE A 415 -0.25 56.34 41.28
N PRO A 416 -0.14 56.22 39.94
CA PRO A 416 0.32 54.99 39.23
C PRO A 416 1.73 54.46 39.51
N ASN A 417 2.45 55.03 40.47
CA ASN A 417 3.82 54.65 40.81
C ASN A 417 4.02 54.47 42.32
N PHE A 418 2.93 54.47 43.10
CA PHE A 418 2.92 54.38 44.55
C PHE A 418 2.00 53.23 45.01
N PRO A 419 2.54 52.01 45.22
CA PRO A 419 1.74 50.79 45.37
C PRO A 419 0.86 50.70 46.64
N TYR A 420 0.80 51.77 47.41
CA TYR A 420 0.02 51.88 48.63
C TYR A 420 -0.96 53.07 48.58
N GLU A 421 -1.09 53.77 47.45
CA GLU A 421 -2.00 54.89 47.26
C GLU A 421 -2.63 54.80 45.87
N TRP A 422 -3.96 54.79 45.77
CA TRP A 422 -4.65 54.66 44.48
C TRP A 422 -5.84 55.62 44.30
N ILE A 423 -6.32 56.20 45.40
CA ILE A 423 -7.44 57.16 45.44
C ILE A 423 -6.99 58.40 46.20
N ASP A 424 -7.45 59.57 45.72
CA ASP A 424 -7.36 60.86 46.39
C ASP A 424 -8.78 61.46 46.40
N SER A 425 -9.52 61.21 47.49
CA SER A 425 -10.95 61.47 47.59
C SER A 425 -11.29 62.97 47.61
N ASP A 426 -10.38 63.83 48.06
CA ASP A 426 -10.58 65.29 48.12
C ASP A 426 -9.65 66.11 47.22
N SER A 427 -8.76 65.43 46.49
CA SER A 427 -7.86 65.99 45.47
C SER A 427 -6.83 66.97 46.03
N ASP A 428 -6.32 66.74 47.23
CA ASP A 428 -5.28 67.57 47.86
C ASP A 428 -3.84 67.13 47.53
N GLY A 429 -3.69 65.96 46.90
CA GLY A 429 -2.42 65.38 46.48
C GLY A 429 -1.79 64.40 47.48
N VAL A 430 -2.46 64.08 48.59
CA VAL A 430 -2.11 63.00 49.51
C VAL A 430 -3.12 61.87 49.31
N GLY A 431 -2.63 60.65 49.10
CA GLY A 431 -3.53 59.50 48.90
C GLY A 431 -4.26 59.11 50.18
N ASP A 432 -5.49 58.61 50.02
CA ASP A 432 -6.42 58.26 51.10
C ASP A 432 -5.84 57.31 52.16
N ASN A 433 -4.83 56.48 51.84
CA ASN A 433 -4.24 55.56 52.81
C ASN A 433 -3.19 56.23 53.71
N SER A 434 -2.55 57.31 53.23
CA SER A 434 -1.61 58.13 54.00
C SER A 434 -2.27 59.36 54.62
N ASP A 435 -3.43 59.77 54.10
CA ASP A 435 -4.17 60.93 54.58
C ASP A 435 -4.97 60.60 55.85
N VAL A 436 -4.73 61.34 56.93
CA VAL A 436 -5.50 61.21 58.18
C VAL A 436 -6.92 61.79 58.04
N PHE A 437 -7.14 62.72 57.10
CA PHE A 437 -8.43 63.34 56.79
C PHE A 437 -8.81 63.24 55.30
N PRO A 438 -9.08 62.03 54.74
CA PRO A 438 -9.28 61.77 53.29
C PRO A 438 -10.43 62.48 52.59
N ASN A 439 -11.17 63.37 53.25
CA ASN A 439 -12.31 64.09 52.68
C ASN A 439 -12.24 65.60 52.97
N ASN A 440 -11.11 66.09 53.46
CA ASN A 440 -10.86 67.48 53.77
C ASN A 440 -9.55 67.96 53.16
N SER A 441 -9.64 68.54 51.97
CA SER A 441 -8.49 68.96 51.15
C SER A 441 -7.59 70.07 51.73
N LEU A 442 -7.77 70.41 53.00
CA LEU A 442 -7.01 71.40 53.75
C LEU A 442 -6.21 70.77 54.89
N GLU A 443 -6.38 69.48 55.18
CA GLU A 443 -5.73 68.78 56.29
C GLU A 443 -5.30 67.38 55.86
N TRP A 444 -4.05 66.98 56.12
CA TRP A 444 -3.53 65.68 55.70
C TRP A 444 -2.72 64.91 56.77
N ILE A 445 -2.25 65.62 57.81
CA ILE A 445 -1.48 65.08 58.93
C ILE A 445 -2.10 65.57 60.24
N ASP A 446 -2.06 64.70 61.25
CA ASP A 446 -2.37 64.99 62.65
C ASP A 446 -1.20 64.43 63.50
N THR A 447 -0.24 65.29 63.83
CA THR A 447 1.05 64.87 64.37
C THR A 447 0.94 64.37 65.81
N ASP A 448 0.01 64.90 66.61
CA ASP A 448 -0.19 64.49 68.01
C ASP A 448 -1.42 63.61 68.26
N SER A 449 -2.22 63.38 67.21
CA SER A 449 -3.38 62.49 67.20
C SER A 449 -4.54 62.97 68.07
N ASP A 450 -4.77 64.28 68.14
CA ASP A 450 -5.87 64.87 68.90
C ASP A 450 -7.18 65.03 68.10
N GLY A 451 -7.11 64.82 66.78
CA GLY A 451 -8.24 64.87 65.85
C GLY A 451 -8.41 66.21 65.13
N VAL A 452 -7.52 67.18 65.32
CA VAL A 452 -7.41 68.42 64.54
C VAL A 452 -6.17 68.32 63.65
N GLY A 453 -6.31 68.61 62.35
CA GLY A 453 -5.18 68.55 61.45
C GLY A 453 -4.17 69.68 61.69
N ASP A 454 -2.89 69.38 61.44
CA ASP A 454 -1.75 70.28 61.70
C ASP A 454 -1.89 71.67 61.04
N ASN A 455 -2.64 71.83 59.95
CA ASN A 455 -2.79 73.14 59.30
C ASN A 455 -3.80 74.05 60.03
N SER A 456 -4.78 73.46 60.72
CA SER A 456 -5.76 74.16 61.55
C SER A 456 -5.38 74.20 63.02
N ASP A 457 -4.47 73.33 63.46
CA ASP A 457 -4.03 73.24 64.84
C ASP A 457 -2.99 74.33 65.19
N ALA A 458 -3.28 75.10 66.25
CA ALA A 458 -2.37 76.09 66.80
C ALA A 458 -1.17 75.46 67.53
N PHE A 459 -1.30 74.24 68.07
CA PHE A 459 -0.24 73.49 68.73
C PHE A 459 -0.13 72.03 68.23
N PRO A 460 0.37 71.79 67.00
CA PRO A 460 0.42 70.47 66.34
C PRO A 460 1.24 69.35 67.03
N LEU A 461 1.78 69.59 68.22
CA LEU A 461 2.60 68.65 68.98
C LEU A 461 2.08 68.42 70.40
N ASP A 462 1.00 69.08 70.80
CA ASP A 462 0.40 68.99 72.12
C ASP A 462 -1.06 68.51 72.02
N PRO A 463 -1.32 67.22 72.24
CA PRO A 463 -2.65 66.63 71.99
C PRO A 463 -3.73 67.05 73.00
N LEU A 464 -3.41 68.02 73.86
CA LEU A 464 -4.31 68.63 74.82
C LEU A 464 -4.67 70.07 74.45
N GLU A 465 -4.11 70.66 73.39
CA GLU A 465 -4.29 72.06 73.02
C GLU A 465 -4.41 72.24 71.52
N SER A 466 -5.60 72.52 71.00
CA SER A 466 -5.79 72.67 69.54
C SER A 466 -6.19 74.08 69.09
N ILE A 467 -6.48 74.99 70.04
CA ILE A 467 -7.01 76.33 69.79
C ILE A 467 -6.22 77.35 70.63
N ASP A 468 -5.82 78.45 70.00
CA ASP A 468 -5.29 79.66 70.64
C ASP A 468 -6.17 80.85 70.20
N SER A 469 -7.24 81.08 70.96
CA SER A 469 -8.33 81.99 70.58
C SER A 469 -7.89 83.46 70.51
N ASP A 470 -6.82 83.84 71.21
CA ASP A 470 -6.30 85.20 71.21
C ASP A 470 -4.88 85.34 70.63
N SER A 471 -4.25 84.21 70.29
CA SER A 471 -2.92 84.14 69.67
C SER A 471 -1.80 84.65 70.58
N ASP A 472 -1.91 84.42 71.89
CA ASP A 472 -0.87 84.79 72.87
C ASP A 472 0.21 83.71 73.07
N GLY A 473 0.02 82.53 72.47
CA GLY A 473 0.94 81.40 72.49
C GLY A 473 0.69 80.41 73.63
N VAL A 474 -0.40 80.54 74.39
CA VAL A 474 -0.87 79.55 75.37
C VAL A 474 -2.23 79.00 74.91
N GLY A 475 -2.36 77.68 74.82
CA GLY A 475 -3.60 77.07 74.35
C GLY A 475 -4.77 77.28 75.30
N ASP A 476 -5.98 77.36 74.73
CA ASP A 476 -7.22 77.67 75.44
C ASP A 476 -7.52 76.75 76.64
N ASN A 477 -7.04 75.49 76.64
CA ASN A 477 -7.27 74.57 77.77
C ASN A 477 -6.33 74.85 78.96
N SER A 478 -5.16 75.46 78.70
CA SER A 478 -4.15 75.85 79.69
C SER A 478 -4.22 77.33 80.06
N ASP A 479 -4.87 78.14 79.23
CA ASP A 479 -5.09 79.56 79.46
C ASP A 479 -6.27 79.82 80.41
N SER A 480 -6.02 80.55 81.50
CA SER A 480 -7.07 81.01 82.41
C SER A 480 -7.93 82.14 81.85
N PHE A 481 -7.48 82.84 80.80
CA PHE A 481 -8.18 83.91 80.10
C PHE A 481 -8.08 83.80 78.56
N PRO A 482 -8.69 82.78 77.91
CA PRO A 482 -8.54 82.43 76.49
C PRO A 482 -8.88 83.51 75.42
N PHE A 483 -9.24 84.73 75.81
CA PHE A 483 -9.59 85.82 74.91
C PHE A 483 -8.87 87.15 75.27
N ASP A 484 -7.87 87.14 76.16
CA ASP A 484 -7.10 88.29 76.61
C ASP A 484 -5.58 88.10 76.41
N THR A 485 -5.10 88.52 75.24
CA THR A 485 -3.69 88.48 74.75
C THR A 485 -2.56 88.95 75.69
N LYS A 486 -2.89 89.45 76.88
CA LYS A 486 -1.96 89.99 77.87
C LYS A 486 -1.96 89.22 79.18
N ARG A 487 -2.81 88.19 79.35
CA ARG A 487 -2.91 87.43 80.59
C ARG A 487 -3.19 85.96 80.29
N TYR A 488 -2.24 85.10 80.63
CA TYR A 488 -2.43 83.64 80.52
C TYR A 488 -2.51 82.93 81.89
N GLU A 489 -1.97 83.54 82.96
CA GLU A 489 -2.02 83.02 84.33
C GLU A 489 -2.79 83.94 85.27
N VAL A 490 -3.48 83.37 86.27
CA VAL A 490 -4.09 84.13 87.36
C VAL A 490 -2.97 84.77 88.19
N GLU A 491 -2.90 86.11 88.24
CA GLU A 491 -2.00 86.82 89.15
C GLU A 491 -2.24 86.36 90.60
N ASN A 492 -1.39 85.48 91.10
CA ASN A 492 -1.41 85.06 92.49
C ASN A 492 -0.99 86.26 93.35
N SER A 493 -1.93 86.80 94.14
CA SER A 493 -1.71 87.95 95.02
C SER A 493 -0.82 87.66 96.24
N ASP A 494 0.12 86.72 96.14
CA ASP A 494 0.99 86.29 97.24
C ASP A 494 2.35 87.00 97.30
N ASN A 495 2.54 88.06 96.51
CA ASN A 495 3.70 88.96 96.62
C ASN A 495 3.55 90.07 97.69
N VAL A 496 2.58 89.96 98.61
CA VAL A 496 2.39 90.90 99.74
C VAL A 496 3.08 90.43 101.05
N THR A 497 3.60 89.20 101.10
CA THR A 497 4.20 88.66 102.33
C THR A 497 5.72 88.89 102.47
N LEU A 498 6.45 89.26 101.42
CA LEU A 498 7.89 89.57 101.49
C LEU A 498 8.22 91.06 101.71
N LEU A 499 7.34 91.98 101.32
CA LEU A 499 7.53 93.42 101.57
C LEU A 499 7.21 93.82 103.03
N SER A 500 6.35 93.07 103.70
CA SER A 500 5.95 93.31 105.10
C SER A 500 7.03 92.87 106.12
N VAL A 501 7.88 91.90 105.78
CA VAL A 501 9.02 91.47 106.63
C VAL A 501 10.17 92.49 106.59
N PHE A 502 10.44 93.13 105.45
CA PHE A 502 11.47 94.17 105.34
C PHE A 502 11.12 95.47 106.08
N VAL A 503 9.83 95.84 106.10
CA VAL A 503 9.36 97.03 106.83
C VAL A 503 9.38 96.81 108.36
N ILE A 504 9.10 95.59 108.84
CA ILE A 504 9.18 95.26 110.27
C ILE A 504 10.64 95.18 110.76
N ILE A 505 11.58 94.70 109.92
CA ILE A 505 13.02 94.69 110.23
C ILE A 505 13.60 96.12 110.23
N LEU A 506 13.16 97.01 109.32
CA LEU A 506 13.58 98.42 109.34
C LEU A 506 13.00 99.20 110.54
N ILE A 507 11.76 98.92 110.96
CA ILE A 507 11.14 99.57 112.13
C ILE A 507 11.77 99.08 113.44
N THR A 508 12.18 97.82 113.54
CA THR A 508 12.94 97.31 114.70
C THR A 508 14.38 97.83 114.76
N PHE A 509 15.03 98.08 113.62
CA PHE A 509 16.37 98.70 113.58
C PHE A 509 16.35 100.21 113.92
N VAL A 510 15.26 100.93 113.59
CA VAL A 510 15.12 102.36 113.91
C VAL A 510 14.70 102.58 115.38
N ILE A 511 13.90 101.68 115.98
CA ILE A 511 13.50 101.80 117.40
C ILE A 511 14.67 101.47 118.35
N PHE A 512 15.58 100.56 117.98
CA PHE A 512 16.79 100.25 118.78
C PHE A 512 17.87 101.34 118.75
N ARG A 513 17.78 102.35 117.87
CA ARG A 513 18.68 103.53 117.88
C ARG A 513 18.20 104.70 118.75
N SER A 514 17.06 104.56 119.44
CA SER A 514 16.54 105.59 120.36
C SER A 514 16.55 105.22 121.85
N LYS A 515 17.15 104.06 122.21
CA LYS A 515 17.48 103.72 123.61
C LYS A 515 18.79 102.91 123.69
N LEU A 516 19.90 103.57 123.37
CA LEU A 516 21.23 103.44 123.99
C LEU A 516 22.15 104.55 123.49
#